data_AF-A0A8L8K983-F1
#
_entry.id   AF-A0A8L8K983-F1
#
_cell.length_a   1.000
_cell.length_b   1.000
_cell.length_c   1.000
_cell.angle_alpha   90.00
_cell.angle_beta   90.00
_cell.angle_gamma   90.00
#
_symmetry.space_group_name_H-M   'P 1'
#
loop_
_entity.id
_entity.type
_entity.pdbx_description
1 polymer ?
#
loop_
_entity_poly.entity_id
_entity_poly.type
_entity_poly.pdbx_seq_one_letter_code
_entity_poly.pdbx_strand_id
1 'polypeptide(L)'
;LDFPLPMIHKTVMIGGITAVQQQGDEWNSILDARNLTVLVSFGSMARSADMPETHKRALLEVFASMPDVTFIWKFEGEDLKDAATYPNVQLKPWVPQQQLLGDNRLALFLTHGGIASTYEIAYSGKPAIVVPIFGDQMRNAHMLTRHGGALYLDKSSISNAVQYNRSICFSYALNAQRLALQLRHQPVSPRELLLKHAEFAARFGQLPNLDPYGRHLSLFQYYLIDIALIILVAVLVFMAATGLLIKKCCISRSKTKTE
;
A
#
# COMPACT_ATOMS: atom_id res chain seq x y z
N LEU A 1 -10.63 -1.38 0.43
CA LEU A 1 -9.24 -1.63 -0.02
C LEU A 1 -8.24 -1.56 1.12
N ASP A 2 -8.27 -0.51 1.95
CA ASP A 2 -7.28 -0.33 3.01
C ASP A 2 -7.46 -1.26 4.22
N PHE A 3 -6.41 -1.40 5.04
CA PHE A 3 -6.45 -2.15 6.29
C PHE A 3 -7.47 -1.56 7.27
N PRO A 4 -8.27 -2.40 7.97
CA PRO A 4 -9.09 -1.93 9.08
C PRO A 4 -8.21 -1.24 10.12
N LEU A 5 -8.59 -0.03 10.53
CA LEU A 5 -7.94 0.71 11.60
C LEU A 5 -8.99 1.44 12.44
N PRO A 6 -8.73 1.66 13.74
CA PRO A 6 -9.56 2.54 14.53
C PRO A 6 -9.48 3.95 13.96
N MET A 7 -10.64 4.55 13.68
CA MET A 7 -10.75 5.92 13.19
C MET A 7 -11.67 6.71 14.10
N ILE A 8 -11.39 8.00 14.20
CA ILE A 8 -12.30 8.95 14.86
C ILE A 8 -13.50 9.21 13.95
N HIS A 9 -14.68 9.44 14.54
CA HIS A 9 -15.93 9.64 13.80
C HIS A 9 -15.91 10.84 12.82
N LYS A 10 -14.95 11.77 12.99
CA LYS A 10 -14.75 12.90 12.07
C LYS A 10 -13.90 12.59 10.85
N THR A 11 -13.32 11.39 10.74
CA THR A 11 -12.53 10.97 9.58
C THR A 11 -13.40 10.14 8.64
N VAL A 12 -13.49 10.57 7.38
CA VAL A 12 -14.30 9.90 6.34
C VAL A 12 -13.38 9.41 5.24
N MET A 13 -13.46 8.12 4.91
CA MET A 13 -12.64 7.50 3.88
C MET A 13 -13.35 7.55 2.52
N ILE A 14 -12.89 8.46 1.66
CA ILE A 14 -13.52 8.72 0.34
C ILE A 14 -12.90 7.89 -0.78
N GLY A 15 -11.70 7.31 -0.58
CA GLY A 15 -10.81 6.76 -1.62
C GLY A 15 -11.45 6.17 -2.90
N GLY A 16 -10.84 6.46 -4.05
CA GLY A 16 -11.29 6.00 -5.37
C GLY A 16 -12.16 6.99 -6.15
N ILE A 17 -12.00 8.29 -5.89
CA ILE A 17 -12.74 9.37 -6.59
C ILE A 17 -12.05 9.83 -7.89
N THR A 18 -11.09 9.08 -8.42
CA THR A 18 -10.35 9.49 -9.62
C THR A 18 -11.22 9.42 -10.87
N ALA A 19 -11.18 10.49 -11.69
CA ALA A 19 -11.97 10.58 -12.92
C ALA A 19 -11.41 9.62 -13.98
N VAL A 20 -12.25 8.78 -14.60
CA VAL A 20 -11.85 7.95 -15.74
C VAL A 20 -11.64 8.86 -16.96
N GLN A 21 -10.42 8.92 -17.47
CA GLN A 21 -10.14 9.58 -18.74
C GLN A 21 -10.45 8.64 -19.92
N GLN A 22 -10.93 9.20 -21.04
CA GLN A 22 -11.12 8.44 -22.27
C GLN A 22 -9.80 8.22 -23.00
N GLN A 23 -9.66 7.06 -23.65
CA GLN A 23 -8.47 6.66 -24.38
C GLN A 23 -8.32 7.41 -25.70
N GLY A 24 -7.10 7.83 -26.03
CA GLY A 24 -6.75 8.34 -27.36
C GLY A 24 -6.43 7.21 -28.35
N ASP A 25 -6.71 7.44 -29.63
CA ASP A 25 -6.56 6.43 -30.70
C ASP A 25 -5.12 5.90 -30.88
N GLU A 26 -4.12 6.64 -30.41
CA GLU A 26 -2.69 6.33 -30.58
C GLU A 26 -2.23 5.01 -29.95
N TRP A 27 -2.95 4.51 -28.93
CA TRP A 27 -2.56 3.30 -28.18
C TRP A 27 -3.13 2.02 -28.78
N ASN A 28 -4.13 2.11 -29.66
CA ASN A 28 -4.79 0.93 -30.24
C ASN A 28 -3.81 0.06 -31.03
N SER A 29 -2.94 0.67 -31.85
CA SER A 29 -1.94 -0.06 -32.63
C SER A 29 -0.99 -0.87 -31.75
N ILE A 30 -0.59 -0.33 -30.60
CA ILE A 30 0.28 -1.01 -29.63
C ILE A 30 -0.46 -2.15 -28.94
N LEU A 31 -1.71 -1.91 -28.54
CA LEU A 31 -2.53 -2.87 -27.79
C LEU A 31 -3.01 -4.04 -28.68
N ASP A 32 -3.23 -3.80 -29.97
CA ASP A 32 -3.63 -4.83 -30.96
C ASP A 32 -2.45 -5.62 -31.52
N ALA A 33 -1.22 -5.17 -31.27
CA ALA A 33 -0.02 -5.81 -31.83
C ALA A 33 0.12 -7.29 -31.41
N ARG A 34 -0.39 -7.66 -30.22
CA ARG A 34 -0.27 -9.00 -29.63
C ARG A 34 -1.47 -9.35 -28.76
N ASN A 35 -1.57 -10.63 -28.40
CA ASN A 35 -2.71 -11.18 -27.64
C ASN A 35 -2.82 -10.65 -26.21
N LEU A 36 -1.71 -10.30 -25.57
CA LEU A 36 -1.68 -9.80 -24.20
C LEU A 36 -0.81 -8.55 -24.12
N THR A 37 -1.24 -7.58 -23.31
CA THR A 37 -0.44 -6.42 -22.97
C THR A 37 -0.15 -6.37 -21.47
N VAL A 38 1.10 -6.05 -21.10
CA VAL A 38 1.54 -5.78 -19.74
C VAL A 38 1.99 -4.32 -19.66
N LEU A 39 1.47 -3.59 -18.68
CA LEU A 39 1.98 -2.26 -18.35
C LEU A 39 3.07 -2.39 -17.28
N VAL A 40 4.15 -1.62 -17.43
CA VAL A 40 5.24 -1.52 -16.46
C VAL A 40 5.45 -0.05 -16.12
N SER A 41 5.28 0.30 -14.84
CA SER A 41 5.45 1.69 -14.36
C SER A 41 5.76 1.72 -12.87
N PHE A 42 6.90 2.32 -12.52
CA PHE A 42 7.34 2.53 -11.14
C PHE A 42 6.97 3.93 -10.61
N GLY A 43 6.05 4.63 -11.29
CA GLY A 43 5.58 5.96 -10.90
C GLY A 43 6.49 7.09 -11.39
N SER A 44 6.36 8.28 -10.82
CA SER A 44 7.19 9.46 -11.16
C SER A 44 8.36 9.66 -10.20
N MET A 45 8.29 9.11 -8.99
CA MET A 45 9.33 9.28 -7.96
C MET A 45 10.38 8.18 -7.99
N ALA A 46 10.00 6.93 -8.24
CA ALA A 46 10.93 5.86 -8.59
C ALA A 46 11.00 5.77 -10.12
N ARG A 47 11.81 6.60 -10.76
CA ARG A 47 11.92 6.59 -12.23
C ARG A 47 12.55 5.29 -12.69
N SER A 48 12.04 4.71 -13.78
CA SER A 48 12.65 3.50 -14.37
C SER A 48 14.06 3.79 -14.88
N ALA A 49 14.32 5.03 -15.31
CA ALA A 49 15.65 5.47 -15.73
C ALA A 49 16.72 5.38 -14.62
N ASP A 50 16.33 5.50 -13.34
CA ASP A 50 17.28 5.44 -12.21
C ASP A 50 17.47 4.01 -11.70
N MET A 51 16.77 3.03 -12.28
CA MET A 51 16.94 1.62 -11.96
C MET A 51 18.38 1.17 -12.28
N PRO A 52 19.01 0.34 -11.43
CA PRO A 52 20.32 -0.23 -11.75
C PRO A 52 20.31 -0.97 -13.09
N GLU A 53 21.37 -0.82 -13.87
CA GLU A 53 21.44 -1.38 -15.22
C GLU A 53 21.19 -2.89 -15.24
N THR A 54 21.69 -3.61 -14.23
CA THR A 54 21.47 -5.06 -14.07
C THR A 54 19.98 -5.43 -14.00
N HIS A 55 19.16 -4.60 -13.35
CA HIS A 55 17.73 -4.84 -13.20
C HIS A 55 16.98 -4.47 -14.49
N LYS A 56 17.40 -3.40 -15.18
CA LYS A 56 16.84 -3.03 -16.49
C LYS A 56 17.04 -4.14 -17.51
N ARG A 57 18.28 -4.67 -17.58
CA ARG A 57 18.66 -5.76 -18.48
C ARG A 57 17.89 -7.03 -18.19
N ALA A 58 17.79 -7.42 -16.91
CA ALA A 58 17.01 -8.59 -16.53
C ALA A 58 15.52 -8.47 -16.91
N LEU A 59 14.91 -7.29 -16.75
CA LEU A 59 13.54 -7.07 -17.23
C LEU A 59 13.42 -7.23 -18.75
N LEU A 60 14.34 -6.65 -19.53
CA LEU A 60 14.35 -6.81 -20.99
C LEU A 60 14.49 -8.28 -21.41
N GLU A 61 15.38 -9.04 -20.78
CA GLU A 61 15.55 -10.47 -21.05
C GLU A 61 14.27 -11.27 -20.77
N VAL A 62 13.61 -10.97 -19.66
CA VAL A 62 12.35 -11.63 -19.32
C VAL A 62 11.24 -11.22 -20.29
N PHE A 63 11.17 -9.95 -20.71
CA PHE A 63 10.21 -9.51 -21.72
C PHE A 63 10.48 -10.21 -23.07
N ALA A 64 11.75 -10.35 -23.47
CA ALA A 64 12.15 -11.04 -24.69
C ALA A 64 11.70 -12.51 -24.73
N SER A 65 11.70 -13.19 -23.58
CA SER A 65 11.25 -14.58 -23.46
C SER A 65 9.74 -14.77 -23.68
N MET A 66 8.96 -13.68 -23.74
CA MET A 66 7.51 -13.68 -23.93
C MET A 66 7.12 -12.95 -25.23
N PRO A 67 7.47 -13.49 -26.41
CA PRO A 67 7.28 -12.81 -27.69
C PRO A 67 5.81 -12.53 -28.05
N ASP A 68 4.86 -13.26 -27.45
CA ASP A 68 3.40 -13.10 -27.63
C ASP A 68 2.78 -12.01 -26.73
N VAL A 69 3.59 -11.33 -25.92
CA VAL A 69 3.14 -10.32 -24.96
C VAL A 69 3.77 -8.98 -25.31
N THR A 70 2.95 -7.93 -25.45
CA THR A 70 3.42 -6.54 -25.58
C THR A 70 3.68 -5.96 -24.20
N PHE A 71 4.88 -5.44 -23.96
CA PHE A 71 5.25 -4.74 -22.73
C PHE A 71 5.30 -3.24 -22.98
N ILE A 72 4.37 -2.49 -22.42
CA ILE A 72 4.42 -1.02 -22.40
C ILE A 72 5.17 -0.62 -21.14
N TRP A 73 6.40 -0.11 -21.29
CA TRP A 73 7.22 0.28 -20.16
C TRP A 73 7.40 1.79 -20.11
N LYS A 74 6.85 2.41 -19.06
CA LYS A 74 7.12 3.80 -18.73
C LYS A 74 8.59 3.96 -18.35
N PHE A 75 9.37 4.59 -19.23
CA PHE A 75 10.81 4.71 -19.12
C PHE A 75 11.28 6.10 -19.55
N GLU A 76 11.88 6.85 -18.63
CA GLU A 76 12.18 8.27 -18.75
C GLU A 76 13.61 8.56 -19.23
N GLY A 77 14.39 7.53 -19.55
CA GLY A 77 15.79 7.63 -19.96
C GLY A 77 16.00 7.31 -21.44
N GLU A 78 17.22 7.58 -21.92
CA GLU A 78 17.67 7.27 -23.29
C GLU A 78 18.85 6.28 -23.29
N ASP A 79 19.15 5.68 -22.14
CA ASP A 79 20.28 4.80 -21.90
C ASP A 79 20.07 3.38 -22.45
N LEU A 80 18.81 2.93 -22.59
CA LEU A 80 18.46 1.66 -23.23
C LEU A 80 18.33 1.78 -24.75
N LYS A 81 19.39 2.23 -25.44
CA LYS A 81 19.37 2.44 -26.91
C LYS A 81 19.13 1.17 -27.71
N ASP A 82 19.55 0.03 -27.18
CA ASP A 82 19.36 -1.28 -27.79
C ASP A 82 17.99 -1.90 -27.49
N ALA A 83 17.12 -1.23 -26.72
CA ALA A 83 15.75 -1.69 -26.49
C ALA A 83 14.94 -1.88 -27.79
N ALA A 84 15.31 -1.18 -28.87
CA ALA A 84 14.74 -1.35 -30.20
C ALA A 84 14.93 -2.77 -30.77
N THR A 85 15.89 -3.55 -30.25
CA THR A 85 16.09 -4.96 -30.61
C THR A 85 15.03 -5.91 -30.03
N TYR A 86 14.21 -5.42 -29.10
CA TYR A 86 13.14 -6.17 -28.44
C TYR A 86 11.78 -5.76 -29.03
N PRO A 87 11.27 -6.45 -30.06
CA PRO A 87 10.10 -6.01 -30.85
C PRO A 87 8.78 -6.03 -30.07
N ASN A 88 8.78 -6.60 -28.87
CA ASN A 88 7.63 -6.68 -27.98
C ASN A 88 7.69 -5.70 -26.81
N VAL A 89 8.72 -4.85 -26.74
CA VAL A 89 8.87 -3.82 -25.71
C VAL A 89 8.64 -2.45 -26.32
N GLN A 90 7.77 -1.66 -25.68
CA GLN A 90 7.43 -0.30 -26.06
C GLN A 90 7.85 0.65 -24.93
N LEU A 91 9.01 1.27 -25.08
CA LEU A 91 9.49 2.28 -24.14
C LEU A 91 8.79 3.62 -24.41
N LYS A 92 8.20 4.21 -23.37
CA LYS A 92 7.52 5.50 -23.46
C LYS A 92 7.88 6.36 -22.23
N PRO A 93 8.28 7.63 -22.38
CA PRO A 93 8.56 8.49 -21.22
C PRO A 93 7.30 8.77 -20.38
N TRP A 94 6.13 8.69 -21.01
CA TRP A 94 4.84 8.88 -20.37
C TRP A 94 3.80 7.93 -20.97
N VAL A 95 2.83 7.52 -20.15
CA VAL A 95 1.73 6.62 -20.54
C VAL A 95 0.43 7.07 -19.86
N PRO A 96 -0.73 6.94 -20.52
CA PRO A 96 -2.02 7.19 -19.89
C PRO A 96 -2.43 5.99 -19.03
N GLN A 97 -1.76 5.82 -17.89
CA GLN A 97 -1.85 4.63 -17.02
C GLN A 97 -3.30 4.24 -16.69
N GLN A 98 -4.13 5.20 -16.28
CA GLN A 98 -5.53 4.91 -15.92
C GLN A 98 -6.37 4.42 -17.12
N GLN A 99 -6.12 4.96 -18.31
CA GLN A 99 -6.80 4.56 -19.54
C GLN A 99 -6.39 3.13 -19.93
N LEU A 100 -5.07 2.86 -19.93
CA LEU A 100 -4.54 1.54 -20.22
C LEU A 100 -5.06 0.49 -19.24
N LEU A 101 -5.14 0.81 -17.94
CA LEU A 101 -5.71 -0.09 -16.94
C LEU A 101 -7.20 -0.38 -17.16
N GLY A 102 -7.92 0.56 -17.77
CA GLY A 102 -9.32 0.38 -18.18
C GLY A 102 -9.50 -0.47 -19.43
N ASP A 103 -8.45 -0.72 -20.22
CA ASP A 103 -8.51 -1.48 -21.46
C ASP A 103 -8.55 -3.00 -21.20
N ASN A 104 -9.39 -3.73 -21.93
CA ASN A 104 -9.54 -5.17 -21.77
C ASN A 104 -8.32 -5.97 -22.26
N ARG A 105 -7.53 -5.44 -23.21
CA ARG A 105 -6.32 -6.06 -23.77
C ARG A 105 -5.13 -6.01 -22.80
N LEU A 106 -5.17 -5.11 -21.82
CA LEU A 106 -4.19 -5.09 -20.73
C LEU A 106 -4.50 -6.22 -19.75
N ALA A 107 -3.54 -7.12 -19.57
CA ALA A 107 -3.68 -8.31 -18.75
C ALA A 107 -3.08 -8.15 -17.35
N LEU A 108 -2.00 -7.37 -17.20
CA LEU A 108 -1.21 -7.26 -15.98
C LEU A 108 -0.62 -5.86 -15.83
N PHE A 109 -0.48 -5.41 -14.59
CA PHE A 109 0.32 -4.23 -14.26
C PHE A 109 1.49 -4.58 -13.32
N LEU A 110 2.72 -4.38 -13.78
CA LEU A 110 3.93 -4.38 -12.97
C LEU A 110 4.19 -2.97 -12.43
N THR A 111 4.12 -2.81 -11.10
CA THR A 111 4.23 -1.48 -10.48
C THR A 111 5.03 -1.50 -9.18
N HIS A 112 5.53 -0.34 -8.76
CA HIS A 112 6.09 -0.14 -7.42
C HIS A 112 5.07 -0.14 -6.27
N GLY A 113 3.77 0.01 -6.55
CA GLY A 113 2.74 0.06 -5.50
C GLY A 113 2.59 1.42 -4.81
N GLY A 114 2.86 2.53 -5.51
CA GLY A 114 2.45 3.85 -5.03
C GLY A 114 0.93 3.93 -4.82
N ILE A 115 0.48 4.69 -3.82
CA ILE A 115 -0.93 4.66 -3.37
C ILE A 115 -1.94 4.95 -4.49
N ALA A 116 -1.64 5.89 -5.40
CA ALA A 116 -2.51 6.19 -6.54
C ALA A 116 -2.65 4.98 -7.48
N SER A 117 -1.53 4.38 -7.90
CA SER A 117 -1.50 3.16 -8.72
C SER A 117 -2.20 1.99 -8.02
N THR A 118 -2.04 1.85 -6.71
CA THR A 118 -2.73 0.84 -5.92
C THR A 118 -4.26 0.99 -6.01
N TYR A 119 -4.79 2.20 -5.92
CA TYR A 119 -6.21 2.45 -6.12
C TYR A 119 -6.64 2.20 -7.58
N GLU A 120 -5.88 2.69 -8.56
CA GLU A 120 -6.21 2.49 -9.99
C GLU A 120 -6.28 1.00 -10.35
N ILE A 121 -5.33 0.18 -9.88
CA ILE A 121 -5.34 -1.29 -10.05
C ILE A 121 -6.56 -1.92 -9.39
N ALA A 122 -6.82 -1.55 -8.13
CA ALA A 122 -7.92 -2.14 -7.37
C ALA A 122 -9.27 -1.86 -8.04
N TYR A 123 -9.45 -0.66 -8.59
CA TYR A 123 -10.65 -0.29 -9.33
C TYR A 123 -10.69 -0.82 -10.76
N SER A 124 -9.55 -1.10 -11.41
CA SER A 124 -9.52 -1.66 -12.77
C SER A 124 -9.87 -3.13 -12.82
N GLY A 125 -9.59 -3.87 -11.73
CA GLY A 125 -9.83 -5.31 -11.66
C GLY A 125 -8.78 -6.14 -12.42
N LYS A 126 -7.64 -5.52 -12.72
CA LYS A 126 -6.49 -6.18 -13.33
C LYS A 126 -5.59 -6.78 -12.25
N PRO A 127 -5.03 -7.97 -12.46
CA PRO A 127 -3.99 -8.48 -11.57
C PRO A 127 -2.75 -7.60 -11.65
N ALA A 128 -1.93 -7.64 -10.60
CA ALA A 128 -0.70 -6.86 -10.53
C ALA A 128 0.47 -7.63 -9.93
N ILE A 129 1.67 -7.24 -10.34
CA ILE A 129 2.91 -7.57 -9.64
C ILE A 129 3.40 -6.27 -9.02
N VAL A 130 3.56 -6.29 -7.71
CA VAL A 130 3.97 -5.12 -6.94
C VAL A 130 5.39 -5.33 -6.45
N VAL A 131 6.28 -4.42 -6.85
CA VAL A 131 7.71 -4.41 -6.50
C VAL A 131 8.03 -3.14 -5.71
N PRO A 132 7.78 -3.11 -4.39
CA PRO A 132 8.00 -1.92 -3.58
C PRO A 132 9.46 -1.49 -3.55
N ILE A 133 9.71 -0.19 -3.70
CA ILE A 133 11.05 0.41 -3.73
C ILE A 133 11.38 1.09 -2.40
N PHE A 134 10.48 1.95 -1.89
CA PHE A 134 10.66 2.70 -0.65
C PHE A 134 9.34 3.21 -0.03
N GLY A 135 9.42 3.79 1.16
CA GLY A 135 8.31 4.50 1.79
C GLY A 135 7.15 3.59 2.19
N ASP A 136 5.93 4.02 1.87
CA ASP A 136 4.67 3.32 2.18
C ASP A 136 4.33 2.19 1.19
N GLN A 137 5.13 2.02 0.13
CA GLN A 137 4.85 1.09 -0.97
C GLN A 137 4.72 -0.37 -0.50
N MET A 138 5.46 -0.79 0.53
CA MET A 138 5.35 -2.15 1.08
C MET A 138 3.97 -2.39 1.71
N ARG A 139 3.47 -1.41 2.48
CA ARG A 139 2.12 -1.45 3.04
C ARG A 139 1.08 -1.47 1.92
N ASN A 140 1.25 -0.61 0.92
CA ASN A 140 0.33 -0.51 -0.22
C ASN A 140 0.30 -1.81 -1.05
N ALA A 141 1.43 -2.50 -1.22
CA ALA A 141 1.48 -3.81 -1.84
C ALA A 141 0.65 -4.83 -1.05
N HIS A 142 0.81 -4.86 0.27
CA HIS A 142 0.00 -5.74 1.12
C HIS A 142 -1.50 -5.40 1.14
N MET A 143 -1.88 -4.14 0.85
CA MET A 143 -3.29 -3.80 0.65
C MET A 143 -3.89 -4.55 -0.55
N LEU A 144 -3.12 -4.78 -1.61
CA LEU A 144 -3.57 -5.53 -2.81
C LEU A 144 -3.44 -7.04 -2.63
N THR A 145 -2.28 -7.51 -2.15
CA THR A 145 -1.98 -8.96 -2.12
C THR A 145 -2.88 -9.74 -1.19
N ARG A 146 -3.33 -9.13 -0.08
CA ARG A 146 -4.29 -9.75 0.84
C ARG A 146 -5.65 -10.09 0.21
N HIS A 147 -5.99 -9.43 -0.90
CA HIS A 147 -7.21 -9.72 -1.66
C HIS A 147 -6.98 -10.83 -2.70
N GLY A 148 -5.77 -11.37 -2.82
CA GLY A 148 -5.43 -12.44 -3.75
C GLY A 148 -5.44 -12.00 -5.21
N GLY A 149 -5.43 -10.69 -5.49
CA GLY A 149 -5.40 -10.12 -6.84
C GLY A 149 -4.04 -9.56 -7.26
N ALA A 150 -3.02 -9.64 -6.40
CA ALA A 150 -1.67 -9.18 -6.71
C ALA A 150 -0.59 -10.06 -6.07
N LEU A 151 0.56 -10.12 -6.72
CA LEU A 151 1.79 -10.75 -6.22
C LEU A 151 2.73 -9.68 -5.68
N TYR A 152 3.25 -9.91 -4.46
CA TYR A 152 4.34 -9.11 -3.89
C TYR A 152 5.66 -9.70 -4.35
N LEU A 153 6.57 -8.88 -4.82
CA LEU A 153 7.93 -9.28 -5.15
C LEU A 153 8.93 -8.31 -4.53
N ASP A 154 9.95 -8.84 -3.87
CA ASP A 154 11.04 -8.00 -3.37
C ASP A 154 11.86 -7.46 -4.55
N LYS A 155 12.29 -6.19 -4.46
CA LYS A 155 13.08 -5.55 -5.52
C LYS A 155 14.37 -6.29 -5.88
N SER A 156 15.00 -6.97 -4.90
CA SER A 156 16.19 -7.80 -5.13
C SER A 156 15.91 -9.03 -5.99
N SER A 157 14.64 -9.44 -6.07
CA SER A 157 14.20 -10.61 -6.80
C SER A 157 13.64 -10.28 -8.19
N ILE A 158 13.67 -9.02 -8.61
CA ILE A 158 13.13 -8.62 -9.92
C ILE A 158 13.84 -9.32 -11.09
N SER A 159 15.14 -9.58 -10.93
CA SER A 159 15.97 -10.28 -11.92
C SER A 159 15.80 -11.80 -11.88
N ASN A 160 15.46 -12.35 -10.72
CA ASN A 160 15.26 -13.79 -10.52
C ASN A 160 13.83 -14.23 -10.82
N ALA A 161 12.99 -13.33 -11.32
CA ALA A 161 11.59 -13.56 -11.63
C ALA A 161 11.39 -14.41 -12.90
N VAL A 162 12.19 -15.46 -13.04
CA VAL A 162 12.10 -16.61 -13.96
C VAL A 162 10.68 -17.24 -14.00
N GLN A 163 9.75 -16.77 -13.16
CA GLN A 163 8.35 -17.21 -13.12
C GLN A 163 7.34 -16.06 -13.22
N TYR A 164 7.54 -15.00 -14.01
CA TYR A 164 6.39 -14.22 -14.54
C TYR A 164 5.57 -15.08 -15.53
N ASN A 165 5.24 -16.30 -15.12
CA ASN A 165 4.51 -17.26 -15.91
C ASN A 165 3.11 -16.70 -16.12
N ARG A 166 2.63 -16.80 -17.35
CA ARG A 166 1.26 -16.50 -17.76
C ARG A 166 0.22 -17.13 -16.80
N SER A 167 0.54 -18.27 -16.19
CA SER A 167 -0.28 -18.93 -15.16
C SER A 167 -0.51 -18.09 -13.89
N ILE A 168 0.47 -17.28 -13.47
CA ILE A 168 0.32 -16.31 -12.39
C ILE A 168 -0.76 -15.30 -12.79
N CYS A 169 -0.69 -14.74 -13.99
CA CYS A 169 -1.67 -13.74 -14.43
C CYS A 169 -3.13 -14.25 -14.32
N PHE A 170 -3.39 -15.51 -14.69
CA PHE A 170 -4.72 -16.11 -14.60
C PHE A 170 -5.20 -16.41 -13.17
N SER A 171 -4.30 -16.82 -12.26
CA SER A 171 -4.71 -17.18 -10.89
C SER A 171 -5.16 -15.97 -10.06
N TYR A 172 -4.61 -14.79 -10.32
CA TYR A 172 -4.95 -13.56 -9.61
C TYR A 172 -6.12 -12.78 -10.25
N ALA A 173 -6.44 -13.03 -11.53
CA ALA A 173 -7.43 -12.26 -12.29
C ALA A 173 -8.84 -12.28 -11.67
N LEU A 174 -9.33 -13.46 -11.25
CA LEU A 174 -10.68 -13.60 -10.67
C LEU A 174 -10.82 -12.79 -9.37
N ASN A 175 -9.81 -12.84 -8.52
CA ASN A 175 -9.78 -12.11 -7.25
C ASN A 175 -9.66 -10.59 -7.48
N ALA A 176 -8.84 -10.17 -8.45
CA ALA A 176 -8.75 -8.77 -8.84
C ALA A 176 -10.10 -8.23 -9.34
N GLN A 177 -10.79 -8.97 -10.21
CA GLN A 177 -12.14 -8.62 -10.67
C GLN A 177 -13.15 -8.56 -9.52
N ARG A 178 -13.12 -9.54 -8.60
CA ARG A 178 -13.99 -9.55 -7.42
C ARG A 178 -13.78 -8.32 -6.54
N LEU A 179 -12.52 -7.92 -6.31
CA LEU A 179 -12.20 -6.70 -5.56
C LEU A 179 -12.73 -5.46 -6.27
N ALA A 180 -12.53 -5.35 -7.58
CA ALA A 180 -13.03 -4.22 -8.36
C ALA A 180 -14.57 -4.12 -8.32
N LEU A 181 -15.27 -5.26 -8.41
CA LEU A 181 -16.72 -5.30 -8.25
C LEU A 181 -17.15 -4.78 -6.87
N GLN A 182 -16.49 -5.22 -5.79
CA GLN A 182 -16.77 -4.70 -4.45
C GLN A 182 -16.55 -3.19 -4.34
N LEU A 183 -15.48 -2.66 -4.94
CA LEU A 183 -15.15 -1.24 -4.87
C LEU A 183 -16.10 -0.37 -5.71
N ARG A 184 -16.54 -0.86 -6.87
CA ARG A 184 -17.49 -0.17 -7.75
C ARG A 184 -18.93 -0.22 -7.22
N HIS A 185 -19.28 -1.25 -6.44
CA HIS A 185 -20.61 -1.45 -5.86
C HIS A 185 -20.66 -1.15 -4.35
N GLN A 186 -19.88 -0.17 -3.88
CA GLN A 186 -20.00 0.32 -2.52
C GLN A 186 -21.43 0.90 -2.29
N PRO A 187 -22.03 0.72 -1.10
CA PRO A 187 -23.39 1.19 -0.83
C PRO A 187 -23.60 2.70 -1.05
N VAL A 188 -22.54 3.49 -0.84
CA VAL A 188 -22.51 4.93 -1.12
C VAL A 188 -21.31 5.20 -2.01
N SER A 189 -21.50 5.92 -3.10
CA SER A 189 -20.40 6.23 -4.02
C SER A 189 -19.38 7.19 -3.39
N PRO A 190 -18.07 7.08 -3.70
CA PRO A 190 -17.04 8.04 -3.29
C PRO A 190 -17.43 9.51 -3.51
N ARG A 191 -18.04 9.81 -4.67
CA ARG A 191 -18.49 11.16 -5.04
C ARG A 191 -19.59 11.66 -4.12
N GLU A 192 -20.61 10.83 -3.88
CA GLU A 192 -21.73 11.19 -3.01
C GLU A 192 -21.27 11.36 -1.56
N LEU A 193 -20.39 10.48 -1.09
CA LEU A 193 -19.80 10.56 0.24
C LEU A 193 -19.05 11.89 0.43
N LEU A 194 -18.20 12.27 -0.53
CA LEU A 194 -17.51 13.56 -0.51
C LEU A 194 -18.48 14.73 -0.43
N LEU A 195 -19.47 14.78 -1.33
CA LEU A 195 -20.41 15.90 -1.41
C LEU A 195 -21.21 16.05 -0.12
N LYS A 196 -21.81 14.96 0.39
CA LYS A 196 -22.61 14.98 1.61
C LYS A 196 -21.80 15.46 2.82
N HIS A 197 -20.55 14.98 2.97
CA HIS A 197 -19.70 15.40 4.09
C HIS A 197 -19.18 16.83 3.93
N ALA A 198 -18.87 17.26 2.71
CA ALA A 198 -18.47 18.65 2.43
C ALA A 198 -19.61 19.63 2.71
N GLU A 199 -20.83 19.34 2.24
CA GLU A 199 -22.02 20.15 2.50
C GLU A 199 -22.36 20.21 3.99
N PHE A 200 -22.27 19.07 4.69
CA PHE A 200 -22.48 19.01 6.13
C PHE A 200 -21.46 19.88 6.89
N ALA A 201 -20.18 19.77 6.54
CA ALA A 201 -19.12 20.59 7.13
C ALA A 201 -19.31 22.09 6.84
N ALA A 202 -19.70 22.45 5.61
CA ALA A 202 -19.97 23.84 5.24
C ALA A 202 -21.18 24.42 5.99
N ARG A 203 -22.22 23.60 6.25
CA ARG A 203 -23.44 24.03 6.93
C ARG A 203 -23.25 24.23 8.44
N PHE A 204 -22.51 23.34 9.09
CA PHE A 204 -22.43 23.30 10.56
C PHE A 204 -21.08 23.73 11.13
N GLY A 205 -20.03 23.83 10.31
CA GLY A 205 -18.70 24.25 10.74
C GLY A 205 -18.06 23.30 11.74
N GLN A 206 -17.48 23.85 12.81
CA GLN A 206 -16.82 23.06 13.85
C GLN A 206 -17.85 22.31 14.70
N LEU A 207 -17.56 21.04 14.97
CA LEU A 207 -18.42 20.17 15.77
C LEU A 207 -17.63 19.67 16.99
N PRO A 208 -17.70 20.36 18.15
CA PRO A 208 -16.97 20.00 19.36
C PRO A 208 -17.23 18.56 19.81
N ASN A 209 -18.45 18.05 19.61
CA ASN A 209 -18.86 16.70 19.99
C ASN A 209 -18.16 15.59 19.19
N LEU A 210 -17.53 15.92 18.05
CA LEU A 210 -16.73 14.99 17.24
C LEU A 210 -15.23 15.14 17.48
N ASP A 211 -14.82 16.05 18.37
CA ASP A 211 -13.43 16.23 18.75
C ASP A 211 -13.05 15.24 19.86
N PRO A 212 -12.12 14.28 19.62
CA PRO A 212 -11.60 13.44 20.69
C PRO A 212 -10.97 14.28 21.79
N TYR A 213 -11.43 14.05 23.02
CA TYR A 213 -10.92 14.72 24.23
C TYR A 213 -9.41 14.57 24.42
N GLY A 214 -8.80 13.54 23.81
CA GLY A 214 -7.34 13.35 23.77
C GLY A 214 -6.54 14.58 23.32
N ARG A 215 -7.12 15.49 22.52
CA ARG A 215 -6.47 16.76 22.13
C ARG A 215 -6.23 17.72 23.29
N HIS A 216 -6.99 17.59 24.37
CA HIS A 216 -6.91 18.46 25.54
C HIS A 216 -6.06 17.86 26.67
N LEU A 217 -5.57 16.64 26.50
CA LEU A 217 -4.70 15.99 27.48
C LEU A 217 -3.30 16.61 27.44
N SER A 218 -2.73 16.82 28.62
CA SER A 218 -1.30 17.14 28.74
C SER A 218 -0.45 15.95 28.29
N LEU A 219 0.82 16.18 27.96
CA LEU A 219 1.77 15.10 27.62
C LEU A 219 1.85 14.02 28.71
N PHE A 220 1.75 14.41 29.99
CA PHE A 220 1.78 13.48 31.12
C PHE A 220 0.57 12.54 31.13
N GLN A 221 -0.63 13.08 30.91
CA GLN A 221 -1.86 12.29 30.86
C GLN A 221 -1.94 11.46 29.57
N TYR A 222 -1.51 12.01 28.44
CA TYR A 222 -1.56 11.33 27.15
C TYR A 222 -0.68 10.07 27.13
N TYR A 223 0.53 10.14 27.71
CA TYR A 223 1.45 9.01 27.84
C TYR A 223 1.29 8.22 29.17
N LEU A 224 0.26 8.53 29.97
CA LEU A 224 -0.03 7.87 31.26
C LEU A 224 1.15 7.89 32.26
N ILE A 225 1.99 8.93 32.19
CA ILE A 225 3.17 9.10 33.06
C ILE A 225 2.75 9.32 34.52
N ASP A 226 1.66 10.05 34.72
CA ASP A 226 1.04 10.27 36.03
C ASP A 226 0.61 8.94 36.68
N ILE A 227 -0.05 8.06 35.93
CA ILE A 227 -0.45 6.72 36.40
C ILE A 227 0.79 5.86 36.67
N ALA A 228 1.76 5.87 35.77
CA ALA A 228 3.01 5.12 35.96
C ALA A 228 3.75 5.54 37.23
N LEU A 229 3.79 6.84 37.54
CA LEU A 229 4.38 7.37 38.76
C LEU A 229 3.62 6.89 40.01
N ILE A 230 2.28 6.91 39.99
CA ILE A 230 1.45 6.41 41.10
C ILE A 230 1.73 4.93 41.35
N ILE A 231 1.78 4.11 40.30
CA ILE A 231 2.09 2.68 40.41
C ILE A 231 3.50 2.47 40.97
N LEU A 232 4.49 3.22 40.48
CA LEU A 232 5.87 3.14 40.96
C LEU A 232 5.96 3.46 42.46
N VAL A 233 5.31 4.53 42.92
CA VAL A 233 5.27 4.91 44.34
C VAL A 233 4.59 3.82 45.16
N ALA A 234 3.46 3.27 44.71
CA ALA A 234 2.75 2.19 45.40
C ALA A 234 3.64 0.94 45.57
N VAL A 235 4.39 0.56 44.52
CA VAL A 235 5.33 -0.57 44.57
C VAL A 235 6.48 -0.29 45.54
N LEU A 236 7.07 0.91 45.53
CA LEU A 236 8.12 1.29 46.47
C LEU A 236 7.65 1.25 47.93
N VAL A 237 6.43 1.76 48.20
CA VAL A 237 5.82 1.71 49.54
C VAL A 237 5.57 0.27 49.98
N PHE A 238 5.06 -0.59 49.09
CA PHE A 238 4.85 -2.00 49.39
C PHE A 238 6.16 -2.73 49.71
N MET A 239 7.22 -2.49 48.93
CA MET A 239 8.55 -3.04 49.18
C MET A 239 9.14 -2.55 50.51
N ALA A 240 8.97 -1.27 50.84
CA ALA A 240 9.41 -0.72 52.12
C ALA A 240 8.64 -1.33 53.31
N ALA A 241 7.31 -1.46 53.20
CA ALA A 241 6.47 -2.05 54.24
C ALA A 241 6.81 -3.53 54.49
N THR A 242 6.97 -4.32 53.42
CA THR A 242 7.39 -5.73 53.52
C THR A 242 8.81 -5.86 54.09
N GLY A 243 9.75 -5.02 53.66
CA GLY A 243 11.10 -4.97 54.23
C GLY A 243 11.12 -4.63 55.73
N LEU A 244 10.29 -3.68 56.17
CA LEU A 244 10.13 -3.33 57.59
C LEU A 244 9.49 -4.45 58.40
N LEU A 245 8.49 -5.15 57.86
CA LEU A 245 7.85 -6.30 58.50
C LEU A 245 8.85 -7.46 58.66
N ILE A 246 9.62 -7.78 57.61
CA ILE A 246 10.67 -8.80 57.67
C ILE A 246 11.72 -8.43 58.73
N LYS A 247 12.19 -7.16 58.75
CA LYS A 247 13.15 -6.69 59.75
C LYS A 247 12.60 -6.81 61.17
N LYS A 248 11.33 -6.45 61.42
CA LYS A 248 10.67 -6.64 62.72
C LYS A 248 10.58 -8.11 63.12
N CYS A 249 10.19 -9.00 62.19
CA CYS A 249 10.13 -10.44 62.44
C CYS A 249 11.52 -11.03 62.76
N CYS A 250 12.57 -10.61 62.05
CA CYS A 250 13.94 -11.05 62.31
C CYS A 250 14.48 -10.55 63.67
N ILE A 251 14.21 -9.30 64.04
CA ILE A 251 14.62 -8.74 65.35
C ILE A 251 13.86 -9.42 66.51
N SER A 252 12.55 -9.66 66.35
CA SER A 252 11.75 -10.37 67.34
C SER A 252 12.30 -11.77 67.60
N ARG A 253 12.64 -12.51 66.53
CA ARG A 253 13.19 -13.88 66.60
C ARG A 253 14.60 -13.94 67.20
N SER A 254 15.38 -12.87 67.07
CA SER A 254 16.68 -12.73 67.74
C SER A 254 16.53 -12.58 69.25
N LYS A 255 15.54 -11.80 69.71
CA LYS A 255 15.29 -11.60 71.15
C LYS A 255 14.78 -12.87 71.84
N THR A 256 13.97 -13.69 71.17
CA THR A 256 13.46 -14.96 71.72
C THR A 256 14.53 -16.08 71.82
N LYS A 257 15.71 -15.90 71.22
CA LYS A 257 16.84 -16.85 71.31
C LYS A 257 17.86 -16.48 72.41
N THR A 258 17.68 -15.34 73.09
CA THR A 258 18.61 -14.83 74.10
C THR A 258 18.08 -14.89 75.54
N GLU A 259 16.92 -15.52 75.75
CA GLU A 259 16.44 -16.04 77.04
C GLU A 259 16.59 -17.56 77.05
#